data_AF-A0A2V8SA31-F1
#
_entry.id   AF-A0A2V8SA31-F1
#
_cell.length_a   1.000
_cell.length_b   1.000
_cell.length_c   1.000
_cell.angle_alpha   90.00
_cell.angle_beta   90.00
_cell.angle_gamma   90.00
#
_symmetry.space_group_name_H-M   'P 1'
#
loop_
_entity.id
_entity.type
_entity.pdbx_description
1 polymer ?
#
loop_
_entity_poly.entity_id
_entity_poly.type
_entity_poly.pdbx_seq_one_letter_code
_entity_poly.pdbx_strand_id
1 'polypeptide(L)'
;MEEAVMSLTSSDSLATLPPQVQTATSPPNTQAVAPKPSIAPTAPPAPSYTYPAIDISSAKPYTIIAAKDTSVGNRKRKEIKIISSAASRDERAHTAMKAAIETQQQFGLDFVEVWLEPSPLIMGAGYQYAIARYAPDGQGYSPPQQLTWEVQASDQQVSKQAPAIGELWFQNRDSFQTSDGLTDEPRLEAFISKKLGIPKAQVNLDQLQLIILTRKPYPPNFK
;
A
#
# COMPACT_ATOMS: atom_id res chain seq x y z
N MET A 1 39.35 -60.49 9.95
CA MET A 1 38.38 -61.30 9.20
C MET A 1 37.17 -60.41 9.02
N GLU A 2 36.76 -59.96 7.84
CA GLU A 2 37.13 -60.29 6.47
C GLU A 2 36.58 -59.15 5.60
N GLU A 3 37.29 -58.80 4.53
CA GLU A 3 36.88 -57.82 3.53
C GLU A 3 35.67 -58.29 2.71
N ALA A 4 34.90 -57.35 2.16
CA ALA A 4 34.38 -57.50 0.80
C ALA A 4 34.08 -56.12 0.18
N VAL A 5 35.05 -55.68 -0.62
CA VAL A 5 34.93 -54.75 -1.75
C VAL A 5 34.00 -55.35 -2.81
N MET A 6 33.17 -54.54 -3.47
CA MET A 6 32.85 -54.78 -4.90
C MET A 6 32.34 -53.52 -5.61
N SER A 7 33.22 -53.01 -6.47
CA SER A 7 32.95 -52.13 -7.60
C SER A 7 32.61 -53.00 -8.80
N LEU A 8 31.61 -52.63 -9.61
CA LEU A 8 31.55 -53.00 -11.03
C LEU A 8 30.98 -51.84 -11.85
N THR A 9 31.66 -51.66 -12.99
CA THR A 9 31.62 -50.59 -13.97
C THR A 9 30.75 -50.94 -15.19
N SER A 10 30.66 -49.97 -16.11
CA SER A 10 30.38 -50.06 -17.57
C SER A 10 28.93 -49.77 -17.98
N SER A 11 28.59 -49.24 -19.16
CA SER A 11 29.12 -48.30 -20.17
C SER A 11 28.16 -48.42 -21.37
N ASP A 12 28.03 -47.36 -22.17
CA ASP A 12 27.49 -47.30 -23.56
C ASP A 12 25.97 -47.54 -23.77
N SER A 13 25.22 -46.87 -24.64
CA SER A 13 25.49 -46.14 -25.91
C SER A 13 24.45 -45.00 -26.06
N LEU A 14 24.80 -43.77 -26.45
CA LEU A 14 24.97 -43.23 -27.83
C LEU A 14 23.84 -43.59 -28.82
N ALA A 15 23.01 -42.58 -29.15
CA ALA A 15 22.15 -42.56 -30.34
C ALA A 15 22.39 -41.28 -31.14
N THR A 16 22.41 -41.46 -32.45
CA THR A 16 23.16 -40.74 -33.48
C THR A 16 22.38 -39.57 -34.09
N LEU A 17 23.10 -38.52 -34.50
CA LEU A 17 22.63 -37.43 -35.38
C LEU A 17 22.50 -37.89 -36.85
N PRO A 18 21.57 -37.32 -37.64
CA PRO A 18 21.68 -37.28 -39.10
C PRO A 18 22.13 -35.89 -39.63
N PRO A 19 22.54 -35.80 -40.91
CA PRO A 19 23.67 -34.98 -41.34
C PRO A 19 23.32 -33.61 -41.92
N GLN A 20 24.34 -32.74 -41.97
CA GLN A 20 24.32 -31.45 -42.65
C GLN A 20 24.48 -31.57 -44.17
N VAL A 21 23.82 -30.68 -44.91
CA VAL A 21 24.28 -30.21 -46.24
C VAL A 21 24.25 -28.69 -46.25
N GLN A 22 25.40 -28.10 -46.55
CA GLN A 22 25.62 -26.67 -46.78
C GLN A 22 25.17 -26.29 -48.19
N THR A 23 24.48 -25.16 -48.32
CA THR A 23 24.58 -24.30 -49.52
C THR A 23 24.62 -22.85 -49.08
N ALA A 24 25.72 -22.19 -49.41
CA ALA A 24 25.92 -20.76 -49.24
C ALA A 24 25.23 -19.98 -50.36
N THR A 25 24.46 -18.95 -50.01
CA THR A 25 24.25 -17.74 -50.81
C THR A 25 23.88 -16.59 -49.87
N SER A 26 24.72 -15.55 -49.83
CA SER A 26 24.49 -14.31 -49.08
C SER A 26 23.28 -13.51 -49.61
N PRO A 27 22.56 -12.78 -48.74
CA PRO A 27 21.85 -11.56 -49.13
C PRO A 27 22.47 -10.29 -48.53
N PRO A 28 22.10 -9.10 -49.04
CA PRO A 28 22.93 -7.90 -48.99
C PRO A 28 22.76 -7.05 -47.73
N ASN A 29 23.83 -6.30 -47.49
CA ASN A 29 23.96 -5.14 -46.61
C ASN A 29 22.67 -4.28 -46.58
N THR A 30 21.99 -4.22 -45.43
CA THR A 30 20.95 -3.22 -45.16
C THR A 30 21.27 -2.53 -43.84
N GLN A 31 21.42 -1.22 -43.94
CA GLN A 31 21.79 -0.29 -42.90
C GLN A 31 20.90 -0.43 -41.64
N ALA A 32 21.53 -0.31 -40.48
CA ALA A 32 20.85 -0.19 -39.20
C ALA A 32 19.94 1.05 -39.19
N VAL A 33 18.63 0.82 -39.07
CA VAL A 33 17.66 1.88 -38.79
C VAL A 33 17.53 1.99 -37.27
N ALA A 34 17.88 3.15 -36.72
CA ALA A 34 17.74 3.46 -35.30
C ALA A 34 16.28 3.24 -34.82
N PRO A 35 16.05 2.80 -33.57
CA PRO A 35 14.71 2.63 -33.05
C PRO A 35 14.01 4.00 -32.94
N LYS A 36 12.89 4.14 -33.65
CA LYS A 36 11.97 5.28 -33.58
C LYS A 36 11.44 5.41 -32.14
N PRO A 37 11.45 6.60 -31.52
CA PRO A 37 10.91 6.78 -30.18
C PRO A 37 9.40 6.45 -30.17
N SER A 38 9.03 5.50 -29.32
CA SER A 38 7.64 5.15 -29.04
C SER A 38 6.98 6.34 -28.33
N ILE A 39 6.12 7.04 -29.05
CA ILE A 39 5.30 8.12 -28.49
C ILE A 39 4.29 7.46 -27.56
N ALA A 40 4.45 7.63 -26.25
CA ALA A 40 3.43 7.24 -25.28
C ALA A 40 2.11 7.93 -25.64
N PRO A 41 0.94 7.26 -25.55
CA PRO A 41 -0.32 7.91 -25.81
C PRO A 41 -0.48 9.09 -24.84
N THR A 42 -0.63 10.29 -25.40
CA THR A 42 -0.94 11.51 -24.66
C THR A 42 -2.21 11.29 -23.86
N ALA A 43 -2.08 11.30 -22.52
CA ALA A 43 -3.22 11.26 -21.63
C ALA A 43 -4.19 12.42 -21.97
N PRO A 44 -5.51 12.18 -22.00
CA PRO A 44 -6.47 13.25 -22.21
C PRO A 44 -6.30 14.35 -21.15
N PRO A 45 -6.58 15.62 -21.47
CA PRO A 45 -6.46 16.71 -20.52
C PRO A 45 -7.34 16.43 -19.30
N ALA A 46 -6.75 16.56 -18.11
CA ALA A 46 -7.49 16.44 -16.87
C ALA A 46 -8.63 17.48 -16.86
N PRO A 47 -9.84 17.13 -16.40
CA PRO A 47 -10.90 18.11 -16.18
C PRO A 47 -10.38 19.25 -15.29
N SER A 48 -10.55 20.50 -15.73
CA SER A 48 -10.12 21.68 -14.98
C SER A 48 -11.13 22.02 -13.90
N TYR A 49 -10.92 21.50 -12.70
CA TYR A 49 -11.68 21.94 -11.54
C TYR A 49 -11.01 23.17 -10.92
N THR A 50 -11.75 24.25 -10.72
CA THR A 50 -11.31 25.36 -9.87
C THR A 50 -11.49 24.94 -8.43
N TYR A 51 -10.39 24.60 -7.77
CA TYR A 51 -10.39 24.21 -6.38
C TYR A 51 -10.53 25.45 -5.49
N PRO A 52 -11.45 25.48 -4.52
CA PRO A 52 -11.33 26.45 -3.44
C PRO A 52 -9.97 26.22 -2.77
N ALA A 53 -9.22 27.30 -2.54
CA ALA A 53 -7.90 27.18 -1.93
C ALA A 53 -8.08 26.61 -0.52
N ILE A 54 -7.69 25.36 -0.28
CA ILE A 54 -7.77 24.75 1.04
C ILE A 54 -6.45 24.97 1.76
N ASP A 55 -6.52 25.22 3.07
CA ASP A 55 -5.32 25.15 3.89
C ASP A 55 -4.88 23.72 4.14
N ILE A 56 -3.82 23.29 3.46
CA ILE A 56 -3.12 22.02 3.70
C ILE A 56 -1.66 22.25 4.13
N SER A 57 -1.36 23.44 4.67
CA SER A 57 0.01 23.87 4.99
C SER A 57 0.74 22.93 5.97
N SER A 58 0.01 22.31 6.90
CA SER A 58 0.55 21.32 7.85
C SER A 58 0.80 19.91 7.28
N ALA A 59 0.55 19.68 5.98
CA ALA A 59 0.75 18.36 5.39
C ALA A 59 2.22 17.89 5.49
N LYS A 60 2.41 16.61 5.83
CA LYS A 60 3.73 15.97 5.88
C LYS A 60 4.01 15.20 4.60
N PRO A 61 5.29 14.87 4.32
CA PRO A 61 5.63 13.88 3.31
C PRO A 61 4.91 12.55 3.58
N TYR A 62 4.52 11.86 2.52
CA TYR A 62 3.84 10.58 2.61
C TYR A 62 4.34 9.62 1.53
N THR A 63 4.03 8.33 1.69
CA THR A 63 4.32 7.28 0.70
C THR A 63 3.05 6.51 0.42
N ILE A 64 2.73 6.28 -0.86
CA ILE A 64 1.63 5.41 -1.27
C ILE A 64 2.10 3.95 -1.10
N ILE A 65 1.35 3.19 -0.30
CA ILE A 65 1.65 1.79 0.02
C ILE A 65 0.69 0.81 -0.64
N ALA A 66 -0.48 1.28 -1.06
CA ALA A 66 -1.42 0.52 -1.89
C ALA A 66 -2.29 1.48 -2.71
N ALA A 67 -2.74 1.01 -3.86
CA ALA A 67 -3.71 1.71 -4.69
C ALA A 67 -4.66 0.68 -5.31
N LYS A 68 -5.93 1.05 -5.38
CA LYS A 68 -7.00 0.22 -5.96
C LYS A 68 -7.85 1.08 -6.87
N ASP A 69 -8.01 0.64 -8.11
CA ASP A 69 -9.03 1.18 -9.00
C ASP A 69 -10.41 0.74 -8.49
N THR A 70 -11.28 1.71 -8.24
CA THR A 70 -12.64 1.48 -7.78
C THR A 70 -13.66 2.03 -8.75
N SER A 71 -13.28 2.33 -10.00
CA SER A 71 -14.14 2.90 -11.02
C SER A 71 -15.34 2.00 -11.34
N VAL A 72 -16.51 2.59 -11.50
CA VAL A 72 -17.74 1.90 -11.93
C VAL A 72 -18.48 2.76 -12.94
N GLY A 73 -18.88 2.16 -14.06
CA GLY A 73 -19.45 2.89 -15.19
C GLY A 73 -18.48 3.96 -15.69
N ASN A 74 -18.98 5.18 -15.87
CA ASN A 74 -18.19 6.30 -16.38
C ASN A 74 -17.47 7.10 -15.28
N ARG A 75 -17.58 6.69 -14.00
CA ARG A 75 -16.98 7.42 -12.88
C ARG A 75 -15.60 6.84 -12.55
N LYS A 76 -14.55 7.62 -12.78
CA LYS A 76 -13.15 7.27 -12.50
C LYS A 76 -12.83 7.46 -11.03
N ARG A 77 -12.47 6.38 -10.34
CA ARG A 77 -12.29 6.40 -8.89
C ARG A 77 -11.07 5.62 -8.46
N LYS A 78 -10.39 6.11 -7.42
CA LYS A 78 -9.24 5.42 -6.83
C LYS A 78 -9.30 5.48 -5.32
N GLU A 79 -9.06 4.35 -4.69
CA GLU A 79 -8.70 4.28 -3.27
C GLU A 79 -7.17 4.16 -3.18
N ILE A 80 -6.53 4.98 -2.36
CA ILE A 80 -5.11 4.86 -2.04
C ILE A 80 -4.90 4.75 -0.54
N LYS A 81 -3.90 3.97 -0.15
CA LYS A 81 -3.44 3.87 1.23
C LYS A 81 -2.06 4.47 1.32
N ILE A 82 -1.86 5.32 2.32
CA ILE A 82 -0.62 6.06 2.52
C ILE A 82 -0.08 5.85 3.93
N ILE A 83 1.22 6.03 4.10
CA ILE A 83 1.88 6.19 5.41
C ILE A 83 2.56 7.55 5.49
N SER A 84 2.64 8.12 6.69
CA SER A 84 3.31 9.40 6.94
C SER A 84 3.73 9.51 8.41
N SER A 85 4.69 10.38 8.69
CA SER A 85 5.10 10.75 10.05
C SER A 85 4.18 11.79 10.71
N ALA A 86 2.99 12.05 10.16
CA ALA A 86 2.02 13.00 10.70
C ALA A 86 1.55 12.63 12.11
N ALA A 87 1.80 13.50 13.08
CA ALA A 87 1.59 13.22 14.49
C ALA A 87 0.34 13.89 15.06
N SER A 88 0.03 15.12 14.61
CA SER A 88 -1.16 15.85 15.06
C SER A 88 -2.38 15.58 14.19
N ARG A 89 -3.56 15.92 14.70
CA ARG A 89 -4.82 15.80 13.95
C ARG A 89 -4.79 16.60 12.65
N ASP A 90 -4.28 17.84 12.69
CA ASP A 90 -4.16 18.72 11.52
C ASP A 90 -3.17 18.15 10.51
N GLU A 91 -2.00 17.72 10.97
CA GLU A 91 -1.00 17.10 10.08
C GLU A 91 -1.58 15.88 9.38
N ARG A 92 -2.32 15.02 10.08
CA ARG A 92 -2.94 13.81 9.53
C ARG A 92 -4.01 14.16 8.49
N ALA A 93 -4.91 15.10 8.83
CA ALA A 93 -5.96 15.57 7.92
C ALA A 93 -5.35 16.20 6.66
N HIS A 94 -4.45 17.17 6.81
CA HIS A 94 -3.82 17.87 5.70
C HIS A 94 -2.99 16.94 4.82
N THR A 95 -2.32 15.94 5.40
CA THR A 95 -1.57 14.94 4.63
C THR A 95 -2.50 14.08 3.78
N ALA A 96 -3.61 13.59 4.34
CA ALA A 96 -4.59 12.81 3.58
C ALA A 96 -5.28 13.65 2.48
N MET A 97 -5.61 14.91 2.77
CA MET A 97 -6.18 15.85 1.81
C MET A 97 -5.21 16.18 0.68
N LYS A 98 -3.94 16.46 1.00
CA LYS A 98 -2.88 16.69 0.01
C LYS A 98 -2.75 15.50 -0.93
N ALA A 99 -2.69 14.29 -0.37
CA ALA A 99 -2.61 13.07 -1.17
C ALA A 99 -3.82 12.87 -2.08
N ALA A 100 -5.02 13.23 -1.63
CA ALA A 100 -6.23 13.15 -2.43
C ALA A 100 -6.18 14.13 -3.62
N ILE A 101 -5.76 15.37 -3.39
CA ILE A 101 -5.62 16.41 -4.42
C ILE A 101 -4.55 16.00 -5.45
N GLU A 102 -3.36 15.64 -5.01
CA GLU A 102 -2.25 15.26 -5.91
C GLU A 102 -2.63 14.03 -6.76
N THR A 103 -3.29 13.04 -6.16
CA THR A 103 -3.78 11.86 -6.88
C THR A 103 -4.88 12.22 -7.89
N GLN A 104 -5.81 13.10 -7.51
CA GLN A 104 -6.87 13.55 -8.40
C GLN A 104 -6.29 14.30 -9.60
N GLN A 105 -5.35 15.22 -9.38
CA GLN A 105 -4.68 15.99 -10.43
C GLN A 105 -3.85 15.11 -11.36
N GLN A 106 -3.12 14.13 -10.80
CA GLN A 106 -2.27 13.22 -11.57
C GLN A 106 -3.09 12.34 -12.55
N PHE A 107 -4.29 11.92 -12.15
CA PHE A 107 -5.05 10.90 -12.89
C PHE A 107 -6.38 11.40 -13.47
N GLY A 108 -6.79 12.64 -13.18
CA GLY A 108 -8.07 13.19 -13.63
C GLY A 108 -9.27 12.39 -13.11
N LEU A 109 -9.27 12.07 -11.82
CA LEU A 109 -10.29 11.24 -11.17
C LEU A 109 -11.52 12.06 -10.76
N ASP A 110 -12.68 11.43 -10.76
CA ASP A 110 -13.94 12.02 -10.27
C ASP A 110 -14.11 11.83 -8.76
N PHE A 111 -13.44 10.81 -8.20
CA PHE A 111 -13.42 10.56 -6.76
C PHE A 111 -12.10 9.93 -6.31
N VAL A 112 -11.56 10.40 -5.19
CA VAL A 112 -10.40 9.81 -4.52
C VAL A 112 -10.72 9.57 -3.05
N GLU A 113 -10.41 8.37 -2.58
CA GLU A 113 -10.40 8.03 -1.16
C GLU A 113 -8.98 7.71 -0.72
N VAL A 114 -8.57 8.34 0.38
CA VAL A 114 -7.23 8.22 0.95
C VAL A 114 -7.35 7.72 2.38
N TRP A 115 -6.66 6.63 2.68
CA TRP A 115 -6.55 6.08 4.03
C TRP A 115 -5.12 6.26 4.53
N LEU A 116 -4.93 7.06 5.58
CA LEU A 116 -3.65 7.19 6.27
C LEU A 116 -3.51 6.05 7.28
N GLU A 117 -2.76 5.03 6.90
CA GLU A 117 -2.55 3.80 7.66
C GLU A 117 -1.36 3.94 8.63
N PRO A 118 -1.37 3.22 9.77
CA PRO A 118 -0.28 3.25 10.73
C PRO A 118 0.98 2.55 10.19
N SER A 119 0.81 1.50 9.37
CA SER A 119 1.89 0.82 8.69
C SER A 119 1.40 -0.02 7.52
N PRO A 120 2.29 -0.48 6.63
CA PRO A 120 1.93 -1.36 5.52
C PRO A 120 1.39 -2.72 5.97
N LEU A 121 1.93 -3.29 7.04
CA LEU A 121 1.65 -4.68 7.43
C LEU A 121 0.30 -4.85 8.13
N ILE A 122 -0.22 -3.80 8.75
CA ILE A 122 -1.56 -3.79 9.38
C ILE A 122 -2.53 -2.88 8.65
N MET A 123 -2.24 -2.52 7.39
CA MET A 123 -3.15 -1.72 6.58
C MET A 123 -4.50 -2.44 6.43
N GLY A 124 -5.61 -1.71 6.54
CA GLY A 124 -6.95 -2.30 6.48
C GLY A 124 -7.40 -3.03 7.76
N ALA A 125 -6.58 -3.10 8.81
CA ALA A 125 -7.00 -3.63 10.11
C ALA A 125 -7.95 -2.69 10.90
N GLY A 126 -8.26 -1.51 10.35
CA GLY A 126 -9.21 -0.55 10.91
C GLY A 126 -8.57 0.61 11.68
N TYR A 127 -7.25 0.67 11.78
CA TYR A 127 -6.51 1.65 12.60
C TYR A 127 -6.08 2.92 11.83
N GLN A 128 -6.83 3.32 10.80
CA GLN A 128 -6.45 4.48 9.98
C GLN A 128 -6.44 5.77 10.82
N TYR A 129 -5.31 6.47 10.85
CA TYR A 129 -5.15 7.77 11.52
C TYR A 129 -6.02 8.86 10.92
N ALA A 130 -6.23 8.82 9.60
CA ALA A 130 -7.12 9.72 8.88
C ALA A 130 -7.71 9.05 7.64
N ILE A 131 -8.89 9.53 7.25
CA ILE A 131 -9.55 9.20 5.98
C ILE A 131 -9.92 10.51 5.31
N ALA A 132 -9.63 10.65 4.03
CA ALA A 132 -10.08 11.78 3.22
C ALA A 132 -10.77 11.27 1.96
N ARG A 133 -11.99 11.74 1.72
CA ARG A 133 -12.77 11.48 0.52
C ARG A 133 -12.96 12.78 -0.23
N TYR A 134 -12.65 12.73 -1.51
CA TYR A 134 -12.58 13.91 -2.35
C TYR A 134 -13.28 13.68 -3.68
N ALA A 135 -14.31 14.47 -3.98
CA ALA A 135 -15.00 14.51 -5.26
C ALA A 135 -15.06 15.95 -5.77
N PRO A 136 -14.17 16.38 -6.68
CA PRO A 136 -14.08 17.77 -7.12
C PRO A 136 -15.36 18.28 -7.80
N ASP A 137 -16.17 17.39 -8.35
CA ASP A 137 -17.45 17.70 -9.02
C ASP A 137 -18.64 17.81 -8.05
N GLY A 138 -18.42 17.58 -6.75
CA GLY A 138 -19.46 17.59 -5.73
C GLY A 138 -20.42 16.39 -5.80
N GLN A 139 -20.16 15.38 -6.63
CA GLN A 139 -21.09 14.27 -6.84
C GLN A 139 -20.80 13.03 -5.97
N GLY A 140 -19.77 13.09 -5.11
CA GLY A 140 -19.40 12.02 -4.18
C GLY A 140 -18.91 10.73 -4.84
N TYR A 141 -19.01 9.61 -4.11
CA TYR A 141 -18.62 8.29 -4.59
C TYR A 141 -19.59 7.74 -5.64
N SER A 142 -20.89 7.92 -5.41
CA SER A 142 -22.00 7.49 -6.26
C SER A 142 -23.03 8.61 -6.37
N PRO A 143 -23.15 9.29 -7.51
CA PRO A 143 -24.09 10.39 -7.66
C PRO A 143 -25.56 9.94 -7.49
N PRO A 144 -26.45 10.80 -6.96
CA PRO A 144 -26.16 12.12 -6.38
C PRO A 144 -25.84 12.02 -4.88
N GLN A 145 -24.72 12.61 -4.44
CA GLN A 145 -24.29 12.61 -3.02
C GLN A 145 -23.94 13.99 -2.44
N GLN A 146 -23.82 15.05 -3.26
CA GLN A 146 -23.49 16.41 -2.82
C GLN A 146 -22.25 16.48 -1.90
N LEU A 147 -21.22 15.71 -2.24
CA LEU A 147 -20.00 15.58 -1.45
C LEU A 147 -18.82 16.11 -2.25
N THR A 148 -18.19 17.19 -1.76
CA THR A 148 -16.88 17.62 -2.26
C THR A 148 -15.75 17.08 -1.40
N TRP A 149 -15.87 17.27 -0.07
CA TRP A 149 -14.90 16.81 0.91
C TRP A 149 -15.59 16.14 2.08
N GLU A 150 -15.09 15.00 2.48
CA GLU A 150 -15.31 14.43 3.80
C GLU A 150 -13.95 14.01 4.35
N VAL A 151 -13.60 14.54 5.51
CA VAL A 151 -12.32 14.25 6.15
C VAL A 151 -12.58 13.84 7.58
N GLN A 152 -11.90 12.80 8.03
CA GLN A 152 -11.85 12.42 9.42
C GLN A 152 -10.40 12.20 9.83
N ALA A 153 -10.04 12.67 11.02
CA ALA A 153 -8.70 12.48 11.57
C ALA A 153 -8.78 12.29 13.08
N SER A 154 -7.95 11.38 13.60
CA SER A 154 -7.77 11.15 15.02
C SER A 154 -6.74 12.15 15.59
N ASP A 155 -7.00 12.64 16.79
CA ASP A 155 -6.08 13.39 17.64
C ASP A 155 -5.23 12.49 18.56
N GLN A 156 -5.51 11.19 18.59
CA GLN A 156 -4.83 10.21 19.44
C GLN A 156 -3.33 10.26 19.19
N GLN A 157 -2.59 10.55 20.25
CA GLN A 157 -1.14 10.44 20.24
C GLN A 157 -0.77 8.96 20.30
N VAL A 158 -0.07 8.52 19.26
CA VAL A 158 0.33 7.12 19.09
C VAL A 158 1.84 7.09 19.23
N SER A 159 2.34 6.24 20.13
CA SER A 159 3.78 6.09 20.30
C SER A 159 4.43 5.58 19.02
N LYS A 160 5.71 5.91 18.81
CA LYS A 160 6.49 5.41 17.65
C LYS A 160 6.56 3.88 17.58
N GLN A 161 6.32 3.19 18.71
CA GLN A 161 6.37 1.75 18.82
C GLN A 161 5.03 1.06 18.55
N ALA A 162 3.90 1.78 18.68
CA ALA A 162 2.58 1.17 18.56
C ALA A 162 2.32 0.48 17.21
N PRO A 163 2.74 1.03 16.04
CA PRO A 163 2.63 0.29 14.78
C PRO A 163 3.41 -1.03 14.82
N ALA A 164 4.66 -1.04 15.30
CA ALA A 164 5.47 -2.25 15.39
C ALA A 164 4.90 -3.29 16.37
N ILE A 165 4.29 -2.84 17.47
CA ILE A 165 3.54 -3.71 18.39
C ILE A 165 2.35 -4.34 17.65
N GLY A 166 1.55 -3.53 16.95
CA GLY A 166 0.42 -4.00 16.16
C GLY A 166 0.83 -5.02 15.10
N GLU A 167 1.88 -4.73 14.33
CA GLU A 167 2.43 -5.63 13.31
C GLU A 167 2.79 -7.00 13.89
N LEU A 168 3.60 -7.02 14.95
CA LEU A 168 3.98 -8.27 15.59
C LEU A 168 2.78 -9.00 16.19
N TRP A 169 1.81 -8.27 16.73
CA TRP A 169 0.59 -8.87 17.24
C TRP A 169 -0.17 -9.60 16.14
N PHE A 170 -0.54 -8.92 15.05
CA PHE A 170 -1.35 -9.50 13.98
C PHE A 170 -0.62 -10.59 13.20
N GLN A 171 0.69 -10.48 13.02
CA GLN A 171 1.47 -11.51 12.33
C GLN A 171 1.62 -12.80 13.13
N ASN A 172 1.57 -12.74 14.47
CA ASN A 172 1.92 -13.87 15.31
C ASN A 172 0.72 -14.45 16.07
N ARG A 173 -0.37 -13.71 16.28
CA ARG A 173 -1.50 -14.15 17.12
C ARG A 173 -2.04 -15.53 16.79
N ASP A 174 -2.00 -15.97 15.54
CA ASP A 174 -2.48 -17.31 15.13
C ASP A 174 -1.56 -18.45 15.60
N SER A 175 -0.28 -18.15 15.85
CA SER A 175 0.69 -19.09 16.44
C SER A 175 0.62 -19.12 17.98
N PHE A 176 -0.11 -18.18 18.59
CA PHE A 176 -0.29 -18.06 20.03
C PHE A 176 -1.75 -18.31 20.37
N GLN A 177 -2.30 -19.45 19.96
CA GLN A 177 -3.68 -19.82 20.28
C GLN A 177 -3.72 -20.77 21.48
N THR A 178 -4.67 -20.55 22.37
CA THR A 178 -5.05 -21.48 23.44
C THR A 178 -5.86 -22.64 22.85
N SER A 179 -6.10 -23.69 23.65
CA SER A 179 -6.82 -24.90 23.20
C SER A 179 -8.28 -24.64 22.80
N ASP A 180 -8.87 -23.54 23.26
CA ASP A 180 -10.22 -23.06 22.92
C ASP A 180 -10.24 -22.12 21.69
N GLY A 181 -9.09 -21.89 21.05
CA GLY A 181 -8.98 -21.06 19.84
C GLY A 181 -9.03 -19.55 20.10
N LEU A 182 -8.72 -19.13 21.34
CA LEU A 182 -8.47 -17.72 21.67
C LEU A 182 -6.98 -17.40 21.60
N THR A 183 -6.62 -16.12 21.47
CA THR A 183 -5.22 -15.72 21.54
C THR A 183 -4.71 -15.77 22.99
N ASP A 184 -3.61 -16.48 23.23
CA ASP A 184 -2.83 -16.44 24.47
C ASP A 184 -2.04 -15.12 24.53
N GLU A 185 -2.75 -14.05 24.88
CA GLU A 185 -2.18 -12.70 24.95
C GLU A 185 -0.97 -12.63 25.89
N PRO A 186 -0.96 -13.23 27.10
CA PRO A 186 0.21 -13.17 27.96
C PRO A 186 1.50 -13.73 27.33
N ARG A 187 1.41 -14.81 26.53
CA ARG A 187 2.57 -15.36 25.81
C ARG A 187 2.94 -14.53 24.60
N LEU A 188 1.96 -14.03 23.85
CA LEU A 188 2.20 -13.15 22.71
C LEU A 188 2.86 -11.85 23.14
N GLU A 189 2.38 -11.22 24.22
CA GLU A 189 2.96 -10.02 24.80
C GLU A 189 4.41 -10.23 25.24
N ALA A 190 4.71 -11.37 25.88
CA ALA A 190 6.08 -11.71 26.28
C ALA A 190 7.00 -11.87 25.06
N PHE A 191 6.49 -12.49 23.98
CA PHE A 191 7.20 -12.60 22.72
C PHE A 191 7.49 -11.22 22.10
N ILE A 192 6.48 -10.34 22.01
CA ILE A 192 6.61 -8.99 21.45
C ILE A 192 7.57 -8.15 22.29
N SER A 193 7.43 -8.18 23.62
CA SER A 193 8.30 -7.50 24.57
C SER A 193 9.77 -7.88 24.35
N LYS A 194 10.05 -9.19 24.24
CA LYS A 194 11.40 -9.68 23.94
C LYS A 194 11.89 -9.26 22.56
N LYS A 195 11.02 -9.28 21.55
CA LYS A 195 11.37 -8.94 20.16
C LYS A 195 11.69 -7.46 19.98
N LEU A 196 10.98 -6.57 20.69
CA LEU A 196 11.15 -5.12 20.61
C LEU A 196 12.07 -4.54 21.69
N GLY A 197 12.46 -5.33 22.69
CA GLY A 197 13.28 -4.86 23.80
C GLY A 197 12.57 -3.84 24.71
N ILE A 198 11.25 -3.97 24.84
CA ILE A 198 10.41 -3.06 25.65
C ILE A 198 9.82 -3.80 26.85
N PRO A 199 9.51 -3.12 27.97
CA PRO A 199 8.78 -3.73 29.08
C PRO A 199 7.46 -4.34 28.60
N LYS A 200 7.10 -5.53 29.12
CA LYS A 200 5.84 -6.20 28.77
C LYS A 200 4.62 -5.30 28.99
N ALA A 201 4.61 -4.49 30.06
CA ALA A 201 3.55 -3.52 30.35
C ALA A 201 3.37 -2.41 29.28
N GLN A 202 4.32 -2.26 28.36
CA GLN A 202 4.23 -1.33 27.23
C GLN A 202 3.71 -1.99 25.94
N VAL A 203 3.53 -3.31 25.93
CA VAL A 203 2.91 -4.04 24.82
C VAL A 203 1.40 -3.89 24.95
N ASN A 204 0.82 -2.88 24.30
CA ASN A 204 -0.63 -2.63 24.31
C ASN A 204 -1.13 -2.26 22.91
N LEU A 205 -2.32 -2.77 22.55
CA LEU A 205 -3.02 -2.39 21.33
C LEU A 205 -4.01 -1.25 21.53
N ASP A 206 -4.34 -0.89 22.77
CA ASP A 206 -5.31 0.16 23.10
C ASP A 206 -5.00 1.47 22.40
N GLN A 207 -3.72 1.84 22.26
CA GLN A 207 -3.34 3.06 21.52
C GLN A 207 -3.83 3.02 20.07
N LEU A 208 -3.79 1.86 19.42
CA LEU A 208 -4.32 1.68 18.07
C LEU A 208 -5.85 1.63 18.08
N GLN A 209 -6.45 0.92 19.03
CA GLN A 209 -7.91 0.83 19.15
C GLN A 209 -8.57 2.19 19.43
N LEU A 210 -7.93 3.05 20.22
CA LEU A 210 -8.40 4.41 20.51
C LEU A 210 -8.47 5.29 19.26
N ILE A 211 -7.67 5.03 18.23
CA ILE A 211 -7.75 5.76 16.95
C ILE A 211 -9.15 5.61 16.35
N ILE A 212 -9.72 4.40 16.41
CA ILE A 212 -11.05 4.10 15.88
C ILE A 212 -12.11 4.95 16.58
N LEU A 213 -11.99 5.08 17.90
CA LEU A 213 -12.95 5.80 18.75
C LEU A 213 -12.79 7.33 18.68
N THR A 214 -11.59 7.81 18.36
CA THR A 214 -11.25 9.25 18.40
C THR A 214 -11.25 9.92 17.04
N ARG A 215 -11.32 9.16 15.95
CA ARG A 215 -11.42 9.71 14.59
C ARG A 215 -12.73 10.49 14.43
N LYS A 216 -12.61 11.81 14.29
CA LYS A 216 -13.73 12.75 14.22
C LYS A 216 -13.73 13.54 12.91
N PRO A 217 -14.90 14.03 12.44
CA PRO A 217 -14.99 14.91 11.28
C PRO A 217 -14.04 16.11 11.39
N TYR A 218 -13.29 16.35 10.33
CA TYR A 218 -12.36 17.46 10.19
C TYR A 218 -12.94 18.43 9.14
N PRO A 219 -13.33 19.66 9.52
CA PRO A 219 -13.85 20.61 8.56
C PRO A 219 -12.71 21.09 7.65
N PRO A 220 -12.81 20.96 6.32
CA PRO A 220 -11.84 21.57 5.42
C PRO A 220 -11.89 23.09 5.57
N ASN A 221 -10.76 23.70 5.93
CA ASN A 221 -10.63 25.15 6.00
C ASN A 221 -10.35 25.72 4.61
N PHE A 222 -11.35 26.34 4.01
CA PHE A 222 -11.21 27.08 2.76
C PHE A 222 -10.62 28.48 3.05
N LYS A 223 -9.64 28.90 2.25
CA LYS A 223 -8.99 30.22 2.25
C LYS A 223 -9.74 31.19 1.37
#